data_AF-A0A9X8HE46-F1
#
_entry.id   AF-A0A9X8HE46-F1
#
_cell.length_a   1.000
_cell.length_b   1.000
_cell.length_c   1.000
_cell.angle_alpha   90.00
_cell.angle_beta   90.00
_cell.angle_gamma   90.00
#
_symmetry.space_group_name_H-M   'P 1'
#
loop_
_entity.id
_entity.type
_entity.pdbx_description
1 polymer ?
#
loop_
_entity_poly.entity_id
_entity_poly.type
_entity_poly.pdbx_seq_one_letter_code
_entity_poly.pdbx_strand_id
1 'polypeptide(L)'
;MTQGPPPSPAIARCGGGISPEKPLVTRRFKPSLAYTSNFRHRLTCDKAVEVVGAKPTDNKLYMADHVLSEDATQEDVFTTVGAPAVDALVAGYNGSVIVYGQVGSGKTYTMHVECVVSFVEIHNEKIWDLLDVRAVDPKNIREDTRLNQVFVQDLVQVPVSSAADAIDWLEKGMKARKVTAPTARSVASSRGHGVFSIKLRQQLSDSSCRKTVLHCVDLAGSDKNLALYPSTAAKDLKEVATYIYSLVDVEAI
;
A
#
# COMPACT_ATOMS: atom_id res chain seq x y z
N MET A 1 1.44 -30.74 -35.26
CA MET A 1 2.37 -30.01 -34.36
C MET A 1 2.05 -28.53 -34.49
N THR A 2 1.11 -28.03 -33.70
CA THR A 2 0.67 -26.64 -33.71
C THR A 2 1.62 -25.83 -32.83
N GLN A 3 2.49 -25.02 -33.44
CA GLN A 3 3.32 -24.08 -32.71
C GLN A 3 2.41 -23.02 -32.08
N GLY A 4 2.54 -22.83 -30.76
CA GLY A 4 1.83 -21.80 -30.02
C GLY A 4 2.24 -20.39 -30.47
N PRO A 5 1.45 -19.37 -30.14
CA PRO A 5 1.77 -17.99 -30.50
C PRO A 5 3.10 -17.57 -29.84
N PRO A 6 3.91 -16.73 -30.52
CA PRO A 6 5.16 -16.24 -29.95
C PRO A 6 4.88 -15.45 -28.67
N PRO A 7 5.79 -15.47 -27.68
CA PRO A 7 5.65 -14.66 -26.48
C PRO A 7 5.59 -13.18 -26.86
N SER A 8 4.61 -12.45 -26.32
CA SER A 8 4.49 -11.00 -26.48
C SER A 8 5.79 -10.30 -26.09
N PRO A 9 6.21 -9.24 -26.81
CA PRO A 9 7.42 -8.52 -26.47
C PRO A 9 7.27 -7.90 -25.09
N ALA A 10 8.18 -8.26 -24.19
CA ALA A 10 8.34 -7.61 -22.91
C ALA A 10 8.49 -6.10 -23.18
N ILE A 11 7.58 -5.31 -22.63
CA ILE A 11 7.67 -3.85 -22.67
C ILE A 11 8.98 -3.48 -21.97
N ALA A 12 10.00 -3.15 -22.75
CA ALA A 12 11.25 -2.63 -22.25
C ALA A 12 10.98 -1.25 -21.64
N ARG A 13 10.74 -1.21 -20.32
CA ARG A 13 10.77 0.03 -19.56
C ARG A 13 12.23 0.38 -19.33
N CYS A 14 12.72 1.38 -20.06
CA CYS A 14 13.98 2.04 -19.76
C CYS A 14 13.82 2.86 -18.47
N GLY A 15 14.40 2.38 -17.37
CA GLY A 15 14.53 3.10 -16.10
C GLY A 15 15.05 2.13 -15.04
N GLY A 16 16.15 2.47 -14.36
CA GLY A 16 16.93 1.54 -13.53
C GLY A 16 16.15 0.87 -12.41
N GLY A 17 15.60 -0.32 -12.68
CA GLY A 17 14.92 -1.14 -11.68
C GLY A 17 15.90 -1.82 -10.73
N ILE A 18 15.37 -2.30 -9.60
CA ILE A 18 16.13 -3.15 -8.67
C ILE A 18 16.44 -4.46 -9.40
N SER A 19 17.72 -4.72 -9.65
CA SER A 19 18.15 -6.06 -10.06
C SER A 19 18.10 -6.98 -8.84
N PRO A 20 17.52 -8.19 -8.92
CA PRO A 20 17.49 -9.12 -7.80
C PRO A 20 18.90 -9.55 -7.33
N GLU A 21 19.93 -9.30 -8.14
CA GLU A 21 21.30 -9.73 -7.85
C GLU A 21 22.17 -8.66 -7.18
N LYS A 22 21.73 -7.40 -7.12
CA LYS A 22 22.56 -6.30 -6.58
C LYS A 22 21.78 -5.43 -5.59
N PRO A 23 22.28 -5.25 -4.36
CA PRO A 23 21.67 -4.30 -3.43
C PRO A 23 21.82 -2.87 -3.97
N LEU A 24 20.75 -2.09 -3.88
CA LEU A 24 20.77 -0.66 -4.19
C LEU A 24 21.12 0.14 -2.94
N VAL A 25 22.08 1.05 -3.09
CA VAL A 25 22.50 1.97 -2.04
C VAL A 25 22.02 3.38 -2.36
N THR A 26 21.05 3.86 -1.60
CA THR A 26 20.54 5.24 -1.68
C THR A 26 20.99 6.04 -0.46
N ARG A 27 21.54 7.23 -0.69
CA ARG A 27 21.88 8.20 0.36
C ARG A 27 20.88 9.35 0.35
N ARG A 28 20.29 9.68 1.49
CA ARG A 28 19.39 10.83 1.65
C ARG A 28 19.98 11.84 2.61
N PHE A 29 20.03 13.10 2.21
CA PHE A 29 20.37 14.22 3.09
C PHE A 29 19.09 14.80 3.69
N LYS A 30 19.08 14.99 5.02
CA LYS A 30 17.95 15.66 5.69
C LYS A 30 18.06 17.17 5.44
N PRO A 31 16.94 17.91 5.37
CA PRO A 31 16.97 19.37 5.34
C PRO A 31 17.86 19.95 6.45
N SER A 32 18.73 20.89 6.10
CA SER A 32 19.50 21.66 7.06
C SER A 32 18.55 22.49 7.93
N LEU A 33 18.68 22.34 9.26
CA LEU A 33 18.10 23.30 10.20
C LEU A 33 19.00 24.52 10.15
N ALA A 34 18.41 25.73 10.12
CA ALA A 34 19.10 27.01 9.98
C ALA A 34 20.28 27.24 10.97
N TYR A 35 20.41 26.41 12.00
CA TYR A 35 21.41 26.50 13.06
C TYR A 35 22.60 25.53 12.93
N THR A 36 22.62 24.63 11.94
CA THR A 36 23.67 23.60 11.82
C THR A 36 24.37 23.62 10.47
N SER A 37 25.57 24.20 10.37
CA SER A 37 26.44 23.93 9.21
C SER A 37 27.94 24.06 9.52
N ASN A 38 28.45 23.23 10.43
CA ASN A 38 29.89 22.93 10.49
C ASN A 38 30.29 21.80 9.52
N PHE A 39 29.33 21.14 8.87
CA PHE A 39 29.56 20.10 7.86
C PHE A 39 29.16 20.60 6.47
N ARG A 40 30.13 20.73 5.57
CA ARG A 40 29.90 21.05 4.17
C ARG A 40 29.91 19.74 3.37
N HIS A 41 28.77 19.36 2.83
CA HIS A 41 28.68 18.32 1.81
C HIS A 41 28.19 18.98 0.52
N ARG A 42 28.66 18.47 -0.62
CA ARG A 42 28.30 18.97 -1.94
C ARG A 42 27.86 17.80 -2.80
N LEU A 43 26.63 17.89 -3.30
CA LEU A 43 26.16 16.97 -4.33
C LEU A 43 26.92 17.29 -5.62
N THR A 44 27.55 16.28 -6.20
CA THR A 44 28.23 16.41 -7.51
C THR A 44 27.34 15.91 -8.64
N CYS A 45 26.54 14.89 -8.36
CA CYS A 45 25.45 14.40 -9.19
C CYS A 45 24.49 13.53 -8.35
N ASP A 46 23.50 12.93 -9.01
CA ASP A 46 22.55 11.94 -8.47
C ASP A 46 23.20 10.62 -7.99
N LYS A 47 24.50 10.43 -8.20
CA LYS A 47 25.24 9.21 -7.81
C LYS A 47 26.46 9.45 -6.92
N ALA A 48 26.78 10.72 -6.65
CA ALA A 48 28.04 11.05 -5.98
C ALA A 48 27.89 12.25 -5.05
N VAL A 49 28.34 12.06 -3.81
CA VAL A 49 28.45 13.12 -2.81
C VAL A 49 29.88 13.34 -2.38
N GLU A 50 30.30 14.59 -2.40
CA GLU A 50 31.58 15.03 -1.89
C GLU A 50 31.40 15.57 -0.46
N VAL A 51 32.13 14.98 0.48
CA VAL A 51 32.25 15.51 1.85
C VAL A 51 33.45 16.44 1.87
N VAL A 52 33.20 17.72 2.15
CA VAL A 52 34.23 18.77 2.13
C VAL A 52 34.91 18.82 3.49
N GLY A 53 36.24 18.64 3.48
CA GLY A 53 37.06 18.72 4.68
C GLY A 53 37.50 20.16 5.00
N ALA A 54 38.31 20.32 6.06
CA ALA A 54 38.83 21.64 6.44
C ALA A 54 39.78 22.22 5.38
N LYS A 55 40.47 21.35 4.63
CA LYS A 55 41.30 21.70 3.48
C LYS A 55 40.79 20.99 2.22
N PRO A 56 41.02 21.53 1.02
CA PRO A 56 40.61 20.88 -0.24
C PRO A 56 41.18 19.45 -0.41
N THR A 57 42.37 19.19 0.13
CA THR A 57 43.00 17.85 0.11
C THR A 57 42.27 16.81 0.97
N ASP A 58 41.44 17.26 1.91
CA ASP A 58 40.70 16.39 2.82
C ASP A 58 39.32 15.99 2.25
N ASN A 59 38.97 16.50 1.07
CA ASN A 59 37.70 16.18 0.42
C ASN A 59 37.62 14.69 0.07
N LYS A 60 36.48 14.08 0.37
CA LYS A 60 36.22 12.67 0.08
C LYS A 60 34.97 12.52 -0.77
N LEU A 61 35.11 11.85 -1.91
CA LEU A 61 33.99 11.50 -2.78
C LEU A 61 33.44 10.13 -2.41
N TYR A 62 32.12 10.03 -2.26
CA TYR A 62 31.42 8.79 -2.00
C TYR A 62 30.38 8.54 -3.09
N MET A 63 30.43 7.36 -3.67
CA MET A 63 29.48 6.90 -4.68
C MET A 63 28.30 6.18 -4.03
N ALA A 64 27.14 6.31 -4.63
CA ALA A 64 25.92 5.58 -4.32
C ALA A 64 25.15 5.31 -5.63
N ASP A 65 24.21 4.37 -5.62
CA ASP A 65 23.33 4.18 -6.79
C ASP A 65 22.40 5.38 -6.94
N HIS A 66 21.99 5.99 -5.81
CA HIS A 66 21.22 7.24 -5.75
C HIS A 66 21.67 8.14 -4.60
N VAL A 67 21.66 9.45 -4.83
CA VAL A 67 21.89 10.50 -3.84
C VAL A 67 20.74 11.50 -3.91
N LEU A 68 19.94 11.55 -2.84
CA LEU A 68 18.83 12.45 -2.63
C LEU A 68 19.28 13.64 -1.79
N SER A 69 19.11 14.84 -2.34
CA SER A 69 19.49 16.11 -1.73
C SER A 69 18.59 16.52 -0.57
N GLU A 70 18.92 17.64 0.08
CA GLU A 70 18.17 18.16 1.23
C GLU A 70 16.73 18.58 0.90
N ASP A 71 16.47 18.94 -0.36
CA ASP A 71 15.17 19.31 -0.91
C ASP A 71 14.33 18.09 -1.36
N ALA A 72 14.91 16.88 -1.34
CA ALA A 72 14.20 15.67 -1.73
C ALA A 72 13.02 15.36 -0.81
N THR A 73 11.84 15.23 -1.41
CA THR A 73 10.58 14.95 -0.74
C THR A 73 10.45 13.45 -0.39
N GLN A 74 9.43 13.09 0.39
CA GLN A 74 9.13 11.67 0.63
C GLN A 74 8.68 10.93 -0.64
N GLU A 75 8.12 11.66 -1.59
CA GLU A 75 7.72 11.10 -2.89
C GLU A 75 8.93 10.75 -3.74
N ASP A 76 9.98 11.58 -3.71
CA ASP A 76 11.25 11.28 -4.38
C ASP A 76 11.90 10.03 -3.77
N VAL A 77 11.85 9.87 -2.44
CA VAL A 77 12.33 8.67 -1.74
C VAL A 77 11.53 7.44 -2.16
N PHE A 78 10.20 7.54 -2.19
CA PHE A 78 9.33 6.43 -2.61
C PHE A 78 9.60 6.05 -4.07
N THR A 79 9.66 7.02 -4.98
CA THR A 79 9.91 6.76 -6.40
C THR A 79 11.28 6.12 -6.63
N THR A 80 12.29 6.53 -5.86
CA THR A 80 13.67 6.04 -6.00
C THR A 80 13.89 4.66 -5.37
N VAL A 81 13.31 4.41 -4.18
CA VAL A 81 13.59 3.19 -3.38
C VAL A 81 12.36 2.30 -3.24
N GLY A 82 11.20 2.89 -2.97
CA GLY A 82 9.96 2.17 -2.66
C GLY A 82 9.33 1.51 -3.89
N ALA A 83 9.05 2.29 -4.95
CA ALA A 83 8.39 1.79 -6.15
C ALA A 83 9.15 0.62 -6.80
N PRO A 84 10.49 0.69 -6.98
CA PRO A 84 11.24 -0.44 -7.52
C PRO A 84 11.21 -1.68 -6.60
N ALA A 85 11.16 -1.50 -5.28
CA ALA A 85 11.03 -2.61 -4.33
C ALA A 85 9.64 -3.26 -4.37
N VAL A 86 8.59 -2.46 -4.54
CA VAL A 86 7.22 -2.95 -4.75
C VAL A 86 7.11 -3.69 -6.08
N ASP A 87 7.68 -3.15 -7.16
CA ASP A 87 7.70 -3.81 -8.48
C ASP A 87 8.39 -5.19 -8.40
N ALA A 88 9.52 -5.28 -7.69
CA ALA A 88 10.22 -6.54 -7.47
C ALA A 88 9.38 -7.54 -6.65
N LEU A 89 8.68 -7.06 -5.61
CA LEU A 89 7.77 -7.89 -4.81
C LEU A 89 6.61 -8.44 -5.67
N VAL A 90 6.00 -7.60 -6.49
CA VAL A 90 4.92 -8.00 -7.42
C VAL A 90 5.41 -9.01 -8.46
N ALA A 91 6.67 -8.90 -8.88
CA ALA A 91 7.33 -9.87 -9.76
C ALA A 91 7.73 -11.18 -9.05
N GLY A 92 7.47 -11.33 -7.74
CA GLY A 92 7.70 -12.55 -6.97
C GLY A 92 9.04 -12.63 -6.26
N TYR A 93 9.79 -11.52 -6.16
CA TYR A 93 11.06 -11.48 -5.43
C TYR A 93 10.88 -11.05 -3.97
N ASN A 94 11.67 -11.62 -3.07
CA ASN A 94 11.75 -11.15 -1.70
C ASN A 94 12.56 -9.83 -1.64
N GLY A 95 11.92 -8.76 -1.19
CA GLY A 95 12.55 -7.44 -1.02
C GLY A 95 12.88 -7.13 0.43
N SER A 96 13.92 -6.34 0.66
CA SER A 96 14.22 -5.75 1.98
C SER A 96 14.75 -4.34 1.82
N VAL A 97 14.16 -3.39 2.54
CA VAL A 97 14.62 -2.00 2.61
C VAL A 97 15.26 -1.78 3.98
N ILE A 98 16.54 -1.42 4.00
CA ILE A 98 17.30 -1.17 5.23
C ILE A 98 17.58 0.32 5.34
N VAL A 99 17.23 0.92 6.48
CA VAL A 99 17.47 2.34 6.76
C VAL A 99 18.49 2.48 7.88
N TYR A 100 19.64 3.09 7.55
CA TYR A 100 20.78 3.26 8.46
C TYR A 100 21.16 4.74 8.62
N GLY A 101 21.64 5.12 9.81
CA GLY A 101 22.06 6.50 10.13
C GLY A 101 22.09 6.81 11.63
N GLN A 102 22.69 7.94 12.01
CA GLN A 102 22.77 8.39 13.41
C GLN A 102 21.40 8.78 13.99
N VAL A 103 21.24 8.81 15.31
CA VAL A 103 20.06 9.42 15.97
C VAL A 103 19.86 10.85 15.46
N GLY A 104 18.62 11.22 15.13
CA GLY A 104 18.30 12.54 14.55
C GLY A 104 18.56 12.70 13.05
N SER A 105 19.03 11.64 12.35
CA SER A 105 19.34 11.72 10.91
C SER A 105 18.14 11.51 9.96
N GLY A 106 16.92 11.42 10.48
CA GLY A 106 15.72 11.26 9.65
C GLY A 106 15.27 9.81 9.36
N LYS A 107 15.84 8.80 10.04
CA LYS A 107 15.44 7.39 9.87
C LYS A 107 13.94 7.15 10.12
N THR A 108 13.43 7.66 11.24
CA THR A 108 12.01 7.54 11.61
C THR A 108 11.12 8.20 10.57
N TYR A 109 11.51 9.37 10.04
CA TYR A 109 10.81 10.05 8.96
C TYR A 109 10.81 9.28 7.63
N THR A 110 11.66 8.26 7.48
CA THR A 110 11.75 7.43 6.28
C THR A 110 10.96 6.12 6.42
N MET A 111 10.81 5.57 7.64
CA MET A 111 10.20 4.25 7.89
C MET A 111 8.82 4.27 8.59
N HIS A 112 8.31 5.43 9.01
CA HIS A 112 7.08 5.47 9.80
C HIS A 112 5.82 5.28 8.94
N VAL A 113 5.43 4.02 8.71
CA VAL A 113 4.18 3.63 8.05
C VAL A 113 3.42 2.70 8.98
N GLU A 114 2.20 3.11 9.35
CA GLU A 114 1.23 2.23 10.00
C GLU A 114 0.50 1.44 8.90
N CYS A 115 0.49 0.11 9.03
CA CYS A 115 -0.26 -0.77 8.15
C CYS A 115 -1.40 -1.39 8.94
N VAL A 116 -2.62 -1.22 8.45
CA VAL A 116 -3.83 -1.84 8.99
C VAL A 116 -4.57 -2.59 7.91
N VAL A 117 -5.28 -3.64 8.29
CA VAL A 117 -6.18 -4.38 7.39
C VAL A 117 -7.62 -4.30 7.87
N SER A 118 -8.55 -4.30 6.92
CA SER A 118 -9.98 -4.50 7.18
C SER A 118 -10.54 -5.51 6.18
N PHE A 119 -11.59 -6.22 6.55
CA PHE A 119 -12.23 -7.16 5.63
C PHE A 119 -13.74 -7.08 5.78
N VAL A 120 -14.43 -6.75 4.69
CA VAL A 120 -15.89 -6.70 4.66
C VAL A 120 -16.48 -7.68 3.66
N GLU A 121 -17.68 -8.16 3.98
CA GLU A 121 -18.59 -8.81 3.04
C GLU A 121 -19.76 -7.88 2.75
N ILE A 122 -19.98 -7.59 1.47
CA ILE A 122 -21.12 -6.82 0.99
C ILE A 122 -22.14 -7.81 0.46
N HIS A 123 -23.32 -7.84 1.07
CA HIS A 123 -24.41 -8.70 0.62
C HIS A 123 -25.77 -8.03 0.84
N ASN A 124 -26.57 -7.95 -0.23
CA ASN A 124 -27.90 -7.36 -0.21
C ASN A 124 -27.89 -5.95 0.41
N GLU A 125 -27.00 -5.09 -0.11
CA GLU A 125 -26.80 -3.70 0.32
C GLU A 125 -26.33 -3.52 1.78
N LYS A 126 -25.97 -4.61 2.47
CA LYS A 126 -25.46 -4.60 3.86
C LYS A 126 -23.97 -4.90 3.91
N ILE A 127 -23.26 -4.24 4.82
CA ILE A 127 -21.83 -4.43 5.05
C ILE A 127 -21.63 -5.26 6.32
N TRP A 128 -20.99 -6.41 6.20
CA TRP A 128 -20.60 -7.26 7.32
C TRP A 128 -19.11 -7.13 7.54
N ASP A 129 -18.69 -6.88 8.78
CA ASP A 129 -17.28 -6.87 9.15
C ASP A 129 -16.82 -8.30 9.43
N LEU A 130 -15.93 -8.83 8.60
CA LEU A 130 -15.43 -10.20 8.70
C LEU A 130 -14.27 -10.34 9.70
N LEU A 131 -13.73 -9.23 10.22
CA LEU A 131 -12.69 -9.22 11.25
C LEU A 131 -13.26 -8.95 12.65
N ASP A 132 -14.45 -8.36 12.74
CA ASP A 132 -15.15 -8.14 14.00
C ASP A 132 -15.88 -9.41 14.48
N VAL A 133 -15.19 -10.20 15.29
CA VAL A 133 -15.77 -11.41 15.92
C VAL A 133 -16.95 -11.14 16.86
N ARG A 134 -17.20 -9.87 17.22
CA ARG A 134 -18.30 -9.46 18.10
C ARG A 134 -19.50 -8.92 17.30
N ALA A 135 -19.34 -8.65 16.00
CA ALA A 135 -20.39 -8.11 15.18
C ALA A 135 -21.53 -9.13 15.03
N VAL A 136 -22.72 -8.76 15.52
CA VAL A 136 -23.97 -9.51 15.33
C VAL A 136 -24.86 -8.89 14.25
N ASP A 137 -24.59 -7.62 13.92
CA ASP A 137 -25.34 -6.81 12.99
C ASP A 137 -24.41 -6.22 11.91
N PRO A 138 -24.95 -5.92 10.71
CA PRO A 138 -24.18 -5.23 9.67
C PRO A 138 -23.77 -3.82 10.11
N LYS A 139 -22.62 -3.35 9.61
CA LYS A 139 -22.10 -2.01 9.82
C LYS A 139 -22.87 -0.99 8.96
N ASN A 140 -22.97 0.23 9.49
CA ASN A 140 -23.65 1.34 8.81
C ASN A 140 -22.67 2.19 8.02
N ILE A 141 -23.10 2.69 6.86
CA ILE A 141 -22.38 3.74 6.14
C ILE A 141 -22.80 5.09 6.71
N ARG A 142 -21.82 5.98 6.89
CA ARG A 142 -22.01 7.38 7.27
C ARG A 142 -21.26 8.31 6.32
N GLU A 143 -21.58 9.59 6.39
CA GLU A 143 -20.93 10.65 5.64
C GLU A 143 -20.37 11.70 6.61
N ASP A 144 -19.09 12.06 6.48
CA ASP A 144 -18.52 13.26 7.08
C ASP A 144 -18.73 14.43 6.11
N THR A 145 -19.69 15.28 6.44
CA THR A 145 -20.08 16.45 5.63
C THR A 145 -18.98 17.51 5.53
N ARG A 146 -17.98 17.50 6.43
CA ARG A 146 -16.86 18.46 6.39
C ARG A 146 -15.80 18.04 5.40
N LEU A 147 -15.57 16.74 5.28
CA LEU A 147 -14.60 16.15 4.36
C LEU A 147 -15.24 15.70 3.04
N ASN A 148 -16.57 15.84 2.92
CA ASN A 148 -17.38 15.34 1.81
C ASN A 148 -17.03 13.87 1.49
N GLN A 149 -17.00 13.06 2.54
CA GLN A 149 -16.43 11.72 2.53
C GLN A 149 -17.38 10.71 3.17
N VAL A 150 -17.54 9.57 2.52
CA VAL A 150 -18.35 8.46 3.01
C VAL A 150 -17.45 7.44 3.69
N PHE A 151 -17.87 6.90 4.83
CA PHE A 151 -17.12 5.91 5.60
C PHE A 151 -18.01 4.85 6.23
N VAL A 152 -17.45 3.66 6.49
CA VAL A 152 -18.14 2.61 7.26
C VAL A 152 -17.90 2.83 8.75
N GLN A 153 -18.97 3.05 9.50
CA GLN A 153 -18.90 3.31 10.93
C GLN A 153 -18.47 2.06 11.71
N ASP A 154 -17.58 2.26 12.70
CA ASP A 154 -17.12 1.23 13.63
C ASP A 154 -16.51 -0.01 12.92
N LEU A 155 -15.93 0.19 11.74
CA LEU A 155 -15.20 -0.84 11.01
C LEU A 155 -13.90 -1.18 11.74
N VAL A 156 -13.69 -2.47 12.02
CA VAL A 156 -12.47 -2.94 12.66
C VAL A 156 -11.30 -2.81 11.68
N GLN A 157 -10.28 -2.08 12.12
CA GLN A 157 -8.99 -1.97 11.44
C GLN A 157 -7.94 -2.63 12.33
N VAL A 158 -7.33 -3.70 11.84
CA VAL A 158 -6.35 -4.47 12.59
C VAL A 158 -4.94 -4.08 12.17
N PRO A 159 -4.08 -3.58 13.09
CA PRO A 159 -2.68 -3.35 12.78
C PRO A 159 -1.97 -4.64 12.41
N VAL A 160 -1.20 -4.62 11.33
CA VAL A 160 -0.38 -5.75 10.88
C VAL A 160 1.07 -5.32 10.71
N SER A 161 1.98 -6.21 11.07
CA SER A 161 3.43 -5.94 11.05
C SER A 161 4.18 -6.68 9.95
N SER A 162 3.51 -7.59 9.24
CA SER A 162 4.11 -8.38 8.16
C SER A 162 3.06 -8.88 7.15
N ALA A 163 3.52 -9.31 5.98
CA ALA A 163 2.65 -9.94 4.99
C ALA A 163 2.04 -11.26 5.51
N ALA A 164 2.79 -12.05 6.28
CA ALA A 164 2.29 -13.29 6.87
C ALA A 164 1.11 -13.03 7.84
N ASP A 165 1.24 -12.01 8.70
CA ASP A 165 0.17 -11.58 9.62
C ASP A 165 -1.07 -11.09 8.86
N ALA A 166 -0.88 -10.31 7.79
CA ALA A 166 -1.97 -9.89 6.91
C ALA A 166 -2.66 -11.09 6.22
N ILE A 167 -1.90 -12.09 5.77
CA ILE A 167 -2.43 -13.33 5.18
C ILE A 167 -3.21 -14.13 6.22
N ASP A 168 -2.72 -14.23 7.46
CA ASP A 168 -3.44 -14.90 8.55
C ASP A 168 -4.80 -14.23 8.81
N TRP A 169 -4.87 -12.90 8.76
CA TRP A 169 -6.13 -12.15 8.87
C TRP A 169 -7.06 -12.35 7.67
N LEU A 170 -6.51 -12.38 6.46
CA LEU A 170 -7.27 -12.73 5.26
C LEU A 170 -7.89 -14.12 5.40
N GLU A 171 -7.10 -15.13 5.80
CA GLU A 171 -7.61 -16.49 6.01
C GLU A 171 -8.65 -16.57 7.12
N LYS A 172 -8.45 -15.86 8.24
CA LYS A 172 -9.44 -15.77 9.32
C LYS A 172 -10.76 -15.19 8.81
N GLY A 173 -10.73 -14.07 8.09
CA GLY A 173 -11.93 -13.47 7.51
C GLY A 173 -12.58 -14.37 6.45
N MET A 174 -11.80 -15.07 5.63
CA MET A 174 -12.32 -16.06 4.67
C MET A 174 -13.01 -17.25 5.35
N LYS A 175 -12.54 -17.65 6.54
CA LYS A 175 -13.22 -18.67 7.37
C LYS A 175 -14.49 -18.13 8.01
N ALA A 176 -14.50 -16.85 8.42
CA ALA A 176 -15.69 -16.16 8.92
C ALA A 176 -16.77 -15.98 7.83
N ARG A 177 -16.34 -15.81 6.57
CA ARG A 177 -17.15 -15.64 5.34
C ARG A 177 -17.99 -16.87 4.93
N LYS A 178 -18.39 -17.73 5.86
CA LYS A 178 -19.20 -18.93 5.58
C LYS A 178 -20.53 -18.97 6.31
N VAL A 179 -20.79 -18.06 7.27
CA VAL A 179 -21.82 -18.29 8.30
C VAL A 179 -22.88 -17.19 8.39
N THR A 180 -22.75 -16.06 7.68
CA THR A 180 -23.73 -14.95 7.72
C THR A 180 -24.92 -15.15 6.77
N ALA A 181 -25.63 -16.27 6.90
CA ALA A 181 -27.08 -16.39 6.62
C ALA A 181 -27.63 -17.73 7.15
N PRO A 182 -28.58 -17.73 8.10
CA PRO A 182 -29.25 -18.95 8.54
C PRO A 182 -30.35 -19.33 7.54
N THR A 183 -29.98 -19.87 6.38
CA THR A 183 -30.88 -20.70 5.58
C THR A 183 -30.11 -21.87 4.96
N ALA A 184 -30.76 -23.03 5.03
CA ALA A 184 -30.19 -24.35 4.82
C ALA A 184 -29.29 -24.53 3.57
N ARG A 185 -28.21 -25.29 3.78
CA ARG A 185 -27.57 -26.21 2.81
C ARG A 185 -26.82 -25.53 1.64
N SER A 186 -25.56 -25.20 1.92
CA SER A 186 -24.39 -25.29 1.03
C SER A 186 -24.34 -24.46 -0.26
N VAL A 187 -24.73 -23.17 -0.30
CA VAL A 187 -24.27 -22.21 -1.35
C VAL A 187 -24.38 -20.75 -0.83
N ALA A 188 -23.68 -20.40 0.25
CA ALA A 188 -23.76 -19.04 0.84
C ALA A 188 -22.60 -18.13 0.41
N SER A 189 -21.39 -18.67 0.20
CA SER A 189 -20.20 -17.88 -0.13
C SER A 189 -20.17 -17.32 -1.56
N SER A 190 -21.12 -17.70 -2.43
CA SER A 190 -21.18 -17.21 -3.81
C SER A 190 -22.01 -15.95 -3.98
N ARG A 191 -22.67 -15.44 -2.92
CA ARG A 191 -23.66 -14.36 -3.01
C ARG A 191 -23.21 -13.02 -2.42
N GLY A 192 -22.11 -13.00 -1.67
CA GLY A 192 -21.55 -11.79 -1.07
C GLY A 192 -20.21 -11.42 -1.69
N HIS A 193 -19.99 -10.14 -1.95
CA HIS A 193 -18.72 -9.60 -2.43
C HIS A 193 -17.77 -9.41 -1.25
N GLY A 194 -16.59 -10.01 -1.30
CA GLY A 194 -15.55 -9.79 -0.30
C GLY A 194 -14.66 -8.62 -0.69
N VAL A 195 -14.38 -7.71 0.23
CA VAL A 195 -13.41 -6.63 0.03
C VAL A 195 -12.41 -6.65 1.18
N PHE A 196 -11.23 -7.21 0.93
CA PHE A 196 -10.10 -7.16 1.85
C PHE A 196 -9.28 -5.91 1.55
N SER A 197 -9.11 -5.03 2.51
CA SER A 197 -8.43 -3.75 2.35
C SER A 197 -7.15 -3.73 3.15
N ILE A 198 -6.04 -3.32 2.52
CA ILE A 198 -4.77 -3.03 3.17
C ILE A 198 -4.58 -1.51 3.13
N LYS A 199 -4.55 -0.88 4.30
CA LYS A 199 -4.38 0.56 4.47
C LYS A 199 -2.99 0.87 4.98
N LEU A 200 -2.30 1.76 4.29
CA LEU A 200 -1.05 2.35 4.73
C LEU A 200 -1.30 3.80 5.14
N ARG A 201 -0.85 4.17 6.34
CA ARG A 201 -0.87 5.54 6.86
C ARG A 201 0.56 5.97 7.15
N GLN A 202 0.97 7.07 6.53
CA GLN A 202 2.28 7.66 6.73
C GLN A 202 2.12 9.07 7.28
N GLN A 203 2.63 9.31 8.49
CA GLN A 203 2.71 10.64 9.05
C GLN A 203 3.89 11.40 8.43
N LEU A 204 3.62 12.54 7.80
CA LEU A 204 4.62 13.42 7.22
C LEU A 204 5.16 14.42 8.25
N SER A 205 6.27 15.06 7.92
CA SER A 205 6.97 16.00 8.80
C SER A 205 6.19 17.28 9.11
N ASP A 206 5.24 17.65 8.24
CA ASP A 206 4.33 18.79 8.41
C ASP A 206 3.06 18.42 9.20
N SER A 207 3.03 17.25 9.83
CA SER A 207 1.86 16.66 10.51
C SER A 207 0.71 16.27 9.57
N SER A 208 0.88 16.42 8.25
CA SER A 208 -0.07 15.85 7.30
C SER A 208 0.08 14.32 7.25
N CYS A 209 -0.99 13.62 6.86
CA CYS A 209 -0.99 12.17 6.78
C CYS A 209 -1.26 11.74 5.34
N ARG A 210 -0.35 10.95 4.77
CA ARG A 210 -0.60 10.25 3.50
C ARG A 210 -1.26 8.92 3.79
N LYS A 211 -2.40 8.70 3.16
CA LYS A 211 -3.16 7.46 3.26
C LYS A 211 -3.21 6.79 1.89
N THR A 212 -2.97 5.48 1.85
CA THR A 212 -3.09 4.69 0.63
C THR A 212 -3.82 3.40 0.96
N VAL A 213 -4.71 2.97 0.06
CA VAL A 213 -5.52 1.77 0.26
C VAL A 213 -5.40 0.86 -0.95
N LEU A 214 -5.08 -0.41 -0.71
CA LEU A 214 -5.21 -1.48 -1.69
C LEU A 214 -6.44 -2.31 -1.33
N HIS A 215 -7.36 -2.47 -2.28
CA HIS A 215 -8.53 -3.33 -2.14
C HIS A 215 -8.35 -4.60 -2.97
N CYS A 216 -8.34 -5.75 -2.31
CA CYS A 216 -8.45 -7.07 -2.91
C CYS A 216 -9.92 -7.48 -2.89
N VAL A 217 -10.55 -7.46 -4.06
CA VAL A 217 -12.00 -7.66 -4.21
C VAL A 217 -12.28 -9.03 -4.79
N ASP A 218 -13.08 -9.82 -4.08
CA ASP A 218 -13.63 -11.09 -4.54
C ASP A 218 -15.12 -10.90 -4.84
N LEU A 219 -15.46 -10.83 -6.13
CA LEU A 219 -16.84 -10.61 -6.56
C LEU A 219 -17.65 -11.91 -6.43
N ALA A 220 -18.86 -11.79 -5.89
CA ALA A 220 -19.84 -12.86 -5.87
C ALA A 220 -20.00 -13.51 -7.26
N GLY A 221 -20.20 -14.82 -7.28
CA GLY A 221 -20.40 -15.56 -8.52
C GLY A 221 -21.73 -15.17 -9.15
N SER A 222 -21.70 -14.80 -10.43
CA SER A 222 -22.94 -14.63 -11.20
C SER A 222 -23.50 -16.01 -11.56
N ASP A 223 -24.39 -16.53 -10.72
CA ASP A 223 -25.11 -17.74 -11.05
C ASP A 223 -25.98 -17.49 -12.30
N LYS A 224 -25.52 -18.07 -13.44
CA LYS A 224 -26.16 -18.29 -14.75
C LYS A 224 -25.97 -17.19 -15.83
N ASN A 225 -25.17 -17.56 -16.83
CA ASN A 225 -25.10 -16.98 -18.20
C ASN A 225 -24.84 -15.47 -18.32
N LEU A 226 -23.60 -15.05 -18.06
CA LEU A 226 -23.06 -13.72 -18.40
C LEU A 226 -23.29 -13.34 -19.88
N ALA A 227 -23.36 -14.31 -20.79
CA ALA A 227 -23.61 -14.09 -22.21
C ALA A 227 -25.04 -13.62 -22.54
N LEU A 228 -26.01 -13.78 -21.62
CA LEU A 228 -27.41 -13.44 -21.86
C LEU A 228 -27.87 -12.15 -21.14
N TYR A 229 -27.17 -11.69 -20.09
CA TYR A 229 -27.58 -10.53 -19.30
C TYR A 229 -26.38 -9.67 -18.82
N PRO A 230 -25.85 -8.77 -19.68
CA PRO A 230 -24.73 -7.88 -19.36
C PRO A 230 -25.02 -6.89 -18.21
N SER A 231 -26.30 -6.65 -17.91
CA SER A 231 -26.76 -5.71 -16.89
C SER A 231 -26.45 -6.15 -15.45
N THR A 232 -26.34 -7.46 -15.19
CA THR A 232 -26.11 -7.99 -13.83
C THR A 232 -24.68 -7.73 -13.38
N ALA A 233 -23.68 -8.04 -14.20
CA ALA A 233 -22.28 -7.75 -13.87
C ALA A 233 -22.01 -6.24 -13.70
N ALA A 234 -22.66 -5.40 -14.51
CA ALA A 234 -22.58 -3.94 -14.36
C ALA A 234 -23.23 -3.44 -13.06
N LYS A 235 -24.26 -4.13 -12.56
CA LYS A 235 -24.91 -3.82 -11.28
C LYS A 235 -24.00 -4.19 -10.11
N ASP A 236 -23.42 -5.39 -10.12
CA ASP A 236 -22.50 -5.87 -9.08
C ASP A 236 -21.25 -4.98 -8.97
N LEU A 237 -20.69 -4.56 -10.11
CA LEU A 237 -19.57 -3.63 -10.15
C LEU A 237 -19.95 -2.24 -9.62
N LYS A 238 -21.16 -1.74 -9.91
CA LYS A 238 -21.63 -0.46 -9.37
C LYS A 238 -21.88 -0.52 -7.86
N GLU A 239 -22.45 -1.62 -7.39
CA GLU A 239 -22.66 -1.90 -5.98
C GLU A 239 -21.31 -1.85 -5.26
N VAL A 240 -20.37 -2.72 -5.64
CA VAL A 240 -19.03 -2.78 -5.03
C VAL A 240 -18.26 -1.47 -5.19
N ALA A 241 -18.32 -0.78 -6.32
CA ALA A 241 -17.65 0.51 -6.50
C ALA A 241 -18.14 1.55 -5.47
N THR A 242 -19.45 1.63 -5.23
CA THR A 242 -20.05 2.54 -4.25
C THR A 242 -19.50 2.26 -2.84
N TYR A 243 -19.38 0.99 -2.49
CA TYR A 243 -18.83 0.58 -1.19
C TYR A 243 -17.31 0.78 -1.10
N ILE A 244 -16.55 0.53 -2.16
CA ILE A 244 -15.10 0.80 -2.19
C ILE A 244 -14.85 2.28 -1.89
N TYR A 245 -15.62 3.20 -2.50
CA TYR A 245 -15.50 4.62 -2.18
C TYR A 245 -15.72 4.92 -0.68
N SER A 246 -16.59 4.16 0.01
CA SER A 246 -16.79 4.28 1.45
C SER A 246 -15.70 3.63 2.33
N LEU A 247 -14.82 2.82 1.76
CA LEU A 247 -13.74 2.13 2.50
C LEU A 247 -12.41 2.89 2.46
N VAL A 248 -12.31 3.90 1.59
CA VAL A 248 -11.08 4.67 1.35
C VAL A 248 -10.62 5.43 2.60
N ASP A 249 -11.50 5.78 3.54
CA ASP A 249 -11.08 6.44 4.77
C ASP A 249 -12.03 6.17 5.93
N VAL A 250 -11.46 5.73 7.05
CA VAL A 250 -12.17 5.45 8.29
C VAL A 250 -11.41 6.21 9.34
N GLU A 251 -11.70 7.51 9.41
CA GLU A 251 -11.32 8.40 10.50
C GLU A 251 -12.24 9.61 10.46
N ALA A 252 -13.40 9.45 11.10
CA ALA A 252 -14.11 10.58 11.67
C ALA A 252 -13.99 10.44 13.19
N ILE A 253 -13.05 11.21 13.74
CA ILE A 253 -12.78 11.51 15.15
C ILE A 253 -11.97 10.46 15.92
#